data_AF-A0A8B6C9H1-F1
#
_entry.id   AF-A0A8B6C9H1-F1
#
_cell.length_a   1.000
_cell.length_b   1.000
_cell.length_c   1.000
_cell.angle_alpha   90.00
_cell.angle_beta   90.00
_cell.angle_gamma   90.00
#
_symmetry.space_group_name_H-M   'P 1'
#
loop_
_entity.id
_entity.type
_entity.pdbx_description
1 polymer ?
#
loop_
_entity_poly.entity_id
_entity_poly.type
_entity_poly.pdbx_seq_one_letter_code
_entity_poly.pdbx_strand_id
1 'polypeptide(L)'
;MSDNEENENISEPEEEIPEEQAIEPQAEPAIEMAAVPPLFNIPFPGKLDLDGNISTNWKKFKRTWDNYEIASGLSTKDAKLRTATLLTCIGPEAMDIFDGLAFENEEDKKDIAKVIEKFEAFCIGKTNETFERYTFNICNQSEAENIDTYVSKLRKLAKTCNYQDLIESLIRDRIVCGIRDNTARKRLLQEDKLTLNKCIDICRALESTSAKMKTMTGASNNLVLS
;
A
#
# COMPACT_ATOMS: atom_id res chain seq x y z
N MET A 1 -91.58 9.14 -49.34
CA MET A 1 -90.94 10.45 -49.59
C MET A 1 -90.24 10.79 -48.31
N SER A 2 -88.93 10.92 -48.22
CA SER A 2 -87.82 10.77 -49.15
C SER A 2 -86.58 10.90 -48.28
N ASP A 3 -85.54 10.17 -48.65
CA ASP A 3 -84.27 10.04 -47.94
C ASP A 3 -83.60 11.40 -47.66
N ASN A 4 -82.93 11.50 -46.51
CA ASN A 4 -81.57 12.02 -46.46
C ASN A 4 -80.92 11.65 -45.13
N GLU A 5 -79.87 10.84 -45.23
CA GLU A 5 -78.94 10.50 -44.16
C GLU A 5 -78.11 11.73 -43.81
N GLU A 6 -78.20 12.20 -42.57
CA GLU A 6 -77.21 13.09 -41.97
C GLU A 6 -76.41 12.31 -40.94
N ASN A 7 -75.15 12.09 -41.31
CA ASN A 7 -74.12 11.38 -40.58
C ASN A 7 -73.49 12.38 -39.60
N GLU A 8 -73.99 12.47 -38.37
CA GLU A 8 -73.37 13.30 -37.33
C GLU A 8 -72.32 12.50 -36.54
N ASN A 9 -71.09 12.90 -36.86
CA ASN A 9 -69.79 12.46 -36.41
C ASN A 9 -69.66 12.51 -34.86
N ILE A 10 -69.15 11.42 -34.29
CA ILE A 10 -68.81 11.31 -32.86
C ILE A 10 -67.55 12.14 -32.62
N SER A 11 -67.69 13.31 -31.99
CA SER A 11 -66.55 14.13 -31.54
C SER A 11 -66.22 13.80 -30.08
N GLU A 12 -65.09 13.13 -29.89
CA GLU A 12 -64.39 13.06 -28.59
C GLU A 12 -64.04 14.48 -28.09
N PRO A 13 -64.01 14.73 -26.78
CA PRO A 13 -63.62 16.04 -26.27
C PRO A 13 -62.11 16.23 -26.45
N GLU A 14 -61.72 17.27 -27.17
CA GLU A 14 -60.34 17.75 -27.29
C GLU A 14 -59.84 18.23 -25.91
N GLU A 15 -58.84 17.54 -25.36
CA GLU A 15 -58.05 18.03 -24.24
C GLU A 15 -57.18 19.21 -24.72
N GLU A 16 -57.42 20.40 -24.18
CA GLU A 16 -56.54 21.56 -24.34
C GLU A 16 -55.14 21.23 -23.80
N ILE A 17 -54.16 21.18 -24.71
CA ILE A 17 -52.73 21.11 -24.38
C ILE A 17 -52.27 22.54 -24.07
N PRO A 18 -51.80 22.87 -22.85
CA PRO A 18 -51.31 24.22 -22.57
C PRO A 18 -50.00 24.51 -23.29
N GLU A 19 -49.88 25.71 -23.87
CA GLU A 19 -48.69 26.23 -24.56
C GLU A 19 -47.41 26.10 -23.70
N GLU A 20 -46.41 25.44 -24.26
CA GLU A 20 -45.08 25.31 -23.67
C GLU A 20 -44.32 26.64 -23.77
N GLN A 21 -44.22 27.35 -22.64
CA GLN A 21 -43.41 28.55 -22.54
C GLN A 21 -41.92 28.17 -22.61
N ALA A 22 -41.24 28.65 -23.67
CA ALA A 22 -39.81 28.50 -23.86
C ALA A 22 -39.03 29.15 -22.69
N ILE A 23 -38.37 28.33 -21.89
CA ILE A 23 -37.46 28.76 -20.83
C ILE A 23 -36.10 29.06 -21.48
N GLU A 24 -35.67 30.32 -21.48
CA GLU A 24 -34.32 30.70 -21.90
C GLU A 24 -33.25 29.98 -21.04
N PRO A 25 -32.13 29.53 -21.62
CA PRO A 25 -31.10 28.82 -20.88
C PRO A 25 -30.39 29.79 -19.93
N GLN A 26 -30.70 29.69 -18.64
CA GLN A 26 -29.92 30.40 -17.63
C GLN A 26 -28.56 29.72 -17.48
N ALA A 27 -27.50 30.53 -17.60
CA ALA A 27 -26.13 30.08 -17.40
C ALA A 27 -25.98 29.47 -16.00
N GLU A 28 -25.53 28.21 -15.95
CA GLU A 28 -25.18 27.55 -14.70
C GLU A 28 -24.11 28.37 -13.96
N PRO A 29 -24.27 28.64 -12.66
CA PRO A 29 -23.24 29.32 -11.91
C PRO A 29 -22.03 28.41 -11.83
N ALA A 30 -20.88 28.89 -12.30
CA ALA A 30 -19.61 28.23 -12.07
C ALA A 30 -19.44 28.02 -10.56
N ILE A 31 -19.45 26.76 -10.13
CA ILE A 31 -19.10 26.38 -8.76
C ILE A 31 -17.62 26.70 -8.60
N GLU A 32 -17.33 27.88 -8.06
CA GLU A 32 -16.01 28.21 -7.57
C GLU A 32 -15.68 27.20 -6.47
N MET A 33 -14.79 26.25 -6.76
CA MET A 33 -14.32 25.28 -5.78
C MET A 33 -13.68 26.05 -4.62
N ALA A 34 -14.42 26.23 -3.54
CA ALA A 34 -13.91 26.84 -2.32
C ALA A 34 -12.63 26.11 -1.91
N ALA A 35 -11.51 26.83 -1.88
CA ALA A 35 -10.23 26.30 -1.46
C ALA A 35 -10.38 25.64 -0.08
N VAL A 36 -10.15 24.34 -0.02
CA VAL A 36 -10.13 23.60 1.26
C VAL A 36 -9.14 24.31 2.17
N PRO A 37 -9.54 24.78 3.36
CA PRO A 37 -8.63 25.47 4.25
C PRO A 37 -7.46 24.53 4.56
N PRO A 38 -6.20 24.99 4.49
CA PRO A 38 -5.06 24.16 4.79
C PRO A 38 -5.20 23.60 6.21
N LEU A 39 -4.86 22.33 6.39
CA LEU A 39 -4.75 21.74 7.72
C LEU A 39 -3.69 22.53 8.49
N PHE A 40 -4.12 23.37 9.43
CA PHE A 40 -3.20 24.16 10.24
C PHE A 40 -2.38 23.22 11.13
N ASN A 41 -1.06 23.38 11.10
CA ASN A 41 -0.10 22.76 12.02
C ASN A 41 0.19 21.25 11.82
N ILE A 42 0.43 20.82 10.57
CA ILE A 42 0.94 19.47 10.30
C ILE A 42 2.39 19.35 10.82
N PRO A 43 2.69 18.38 11.71
CA PRO A 43 4.04 18.20 12.24
C PRO A 43 5.02 17.79 11.14
N PHE A 44 6.31 18.11 11.31
CA PHE A 44 7.32 17.64 10.39
C PHE A 44 7.37 16.11 10.32
N PRO A 45 7.75 15.54 9.17
CA PRO A 45 8.11 14.14 9.07
C PRO A 45 9.17 13.76 10.13
N GLY A 46 9.14 12.52 10.60
CA GLY A 46 10.25 11.98 11.38
C GLY A 46 11.53 11.94 10.55
N LYS A 47 12.69 12.05 11.22
CA LYS A 47 14.01 12.03 10.56
C LYS A 47 14.26 10.75 9.75
N LEU A 48 15.15 10.84 8.76
CA LEU A 48 15.60 9.67 8.01
C LEU A 48 16.36 8.72 8.94
N ASP A 49 15.88 7.48 9.05
CA ASP A 49 16.54 6.42 9.79
C ASP A 49 17.64 5.77 8.92
N LEU A 50 18.90 5.96 9.33
CA LEU A 50 20.07 5.42 8.64
C LEU A 50 20.55 4.08 9.23
N ASP A 51 19.87 3.55 10.24
CA ASP A 51 20.19 2.26 10.83
C ASP A 51 19.53 1.10 10.08
N GLY A 52 20.23 -0.04 10.01
CA GLY A 52 19.73 -1.24 9.35
C GLY A 52 19.60 -1.06 7.83
N ASN A 53 18.38 -1.28 7.28
CA ASN A 53 18.17 -1.23 5.84
C ASN A 53 17.87 0.19 5.34
N ILE A 54 18.93 0.90 4.99
CA ILE A 54 18.88 2.31 4.56
C ILE A 54 17.95 2.52 3.36
N SER A 55 17.94 1.64 2.35
CA SER A 55 17.03 1.77 1.19
C SER A 55 15.56 1.71 1.56
N THR A 56 15.17 0.80 2.45
CA THR A 56 13.77 0.71 2.89
C THR A 56 13.38 1.89 3.75
N ASN A 57 14.27 2.36 4.61
CA ASN A 57 14.02 3.54 5.42
C ASN A 57 13.89 4.80 4.55
N TRP A 58 14.74 4.95 3.53
CA TRP A 58 14.62 5.99 2.52
C TRP A 58 13.27 5.95 1.81
N LYS A 59 12.83 4.79 1.31
CA LYS A 59 11.53 4.65 0.63
C LYS A 59 10.36 5.06 1.53
N LYS A 60 10.41 4.70 2.83
CA LYS A 60 9.38 5.10 3.82
C LYS A 60 9.43 6.60 4.09
N PHE A 61 10.62 7.16 4.28
CA PHE A 61 10.83 8.57 4.52
C PHE A 61 10.34 9.38 3.32
N LYS A 62 10.78 9.04 2.10
CA LYS A 62 10.34 9.68 0.85
C LYS A 62 8.82 9.66 0.69
N ARG A 63 8.16 8.52 0.93
CA ARG A 63 6.70 8.45 0.90
C ARG A 63 6.04 9.37 1.93
N THR A 64 6.60 9.46 3.13
CA THR A 64 6.11 10.36 4.18
C THR A 64 6.31 11.82 3.79
N TRP A 65 7.46 12.15 3.21
CA TRP A 65 7.78 13.45 2.67
C TRP A 65 6.81 13.85 1.54
N ASP A 66 6.61 12.99 0.54
CA ASP A 66 5.71 13.24 -0.59
C ASP A 66 4.28 13.56 -0.08
N ASN A 67 3.79 12.80 0.91
CA ASN A 67 2.49 13.07 1.54
C ASN A 67 2.48 14.39 2.32
N TYR A 68 3.56 14.70 3.03
CA TYR A 68 3.69 15.94 3.79
C TYR A 68 3.67 17.16 2.87
N GLU A 69 4.35 17.12 1.72
CA GLU A 69 4.35 18.22 0.76
C GLU A 69 2.94 18.55 0.25
N ILE A 70 2.12 17.52 0.02
CA ILE A 70 0.74 17.67 -0.40
C ILE A 70 -0.09 18.23 0.76
N ALA A 71 -0.07 17.55 1.92
CA ALA A 71 -0.94 17.88 3.04
C ALA A 71 -0.68 19.28 3.61
N SER A 72 0.58 19.72 3.66
CA SER A 72 0.98 21.05 4.15
C SER A 72 0.83 22.17 3.13
N GLY A 73 0.52 21.83 1.86
CA GLY A 73 0.54 22.78 0.75
C GLY A 73 1.93 23.22 0.32
N LEU A 74 3.00 22.66 0.90
CA LEU A 74 4.39 22.94 0.55
C LEU A 74 4.72 22.60 -0.91
N SER A 75 4.03 21.62 -1.48
CA SER A 75 4.12 21.23 -2.90
C SER A 75 3.85 22.39 -3.88
N THR A 76 3.10 23.42 -3.47
CA THR A 76 2.80 24.61 -4.27
C THR A 76 3.85 25.72 -4.17
N LYS A 77 4.85 25.55 -3.29
CA LYS A 77 5.90 26.54 -3.05
C LYS A 77 7.09 26.34 -3.98
N ASP A 78 7.99 27.32 -4.01
CA ASP A 78 9.19 27.27 -4.84
C ASP A 78 10.15 26.15 -4.39
N ALA A 79 10.98 25.67 -5.32
CA ALA A 79 11.90 24.58 -5.07
C ALA A 79 12.87 24.87 -3.91
N LYS A 80 13.31 26.12 -3.73
CA LYS A 80 14.30 26.44 -2.68
C LYS A 80 13.68 26.28 -1.29
N LEU A 81 12.47 26.79 -1.09
CA LEU A 81 11.75 26.62 0.18
C LEU A 81 11.44 25.14 0.47
N ARG A 82 11.00 24.40 -0.55
CA ARG A 82 10.73 22.96 -0.43
C ARG A 82 11.98 22.18 -0.02
N THR A 83 13.11 22.43 -0.69
CA THR A 83 14.40 21.82 -0.39
C THR A 83 14.90 22.19 1.00
N ALA A 84 14.83 23.47 1.38
CA ALA A 84 15.23 23.92 2.72
C ALA A 84 14.40 23.24 3.82
N THR A 85 13.11 23.06 3.57
CA THR A 85 12.21 22.37 4.52
C THR A 85 12.58 20.89 4.65
N LEU A 86 12.85 20.21 3.53
CA LEU A 86 13.32 18.82 3.52
C LEU A 86 14.59 18.66 4.37
N LEU A 87 15.60 19.49 4.10
CA LEU A 87 16.89 19.45 4.81
C LEU A 87 16.76 19.79 6.30
N THR A 88 15.77 20.60 6.67
CA THR A 88 15.51 20.93 8.08
C THR A 88 14.94 19.73 8.84
N CYS A 89 14.10 18.89 8.21
CA CYS A 89 13.49 17.75 8.89
C CYS A 89 14.20 16.41 8.67
N ILE A 90 15.12 16.30 7.70
CA ILE A 90 15.75 15.02 7.35
C ILE A 90 16.64 14.45 8.47
N GLY A 91 17.13 15.32 9.37
CA GLY A 91 17.92 14.96 10.55
C GLY A 91 19.43 15.21 10.36
N PRO A 92 20.18 15.36 11.47
CA PRO A 92 21.59 15.74 11.41
C PRO A 92 22.47 14.70 10.72
N GLU A 93 22.23 13.41 10.95
CA GLU A 93 23.05 12.35 10.34
C GLU A 93 22.86 12.28 8.81
N ALA A 94 21.66 12.60 8.33
CA ALA A 94 21.39 12.70 6.89
C ALA A 94 21.90 14.01 6.29
N MET A 95 22.03 15.07 7.10
CA MET A 95 22.67 16.32 6.68
C MET A 95 24.17 16.12 6.43
N ASP A 96 24.86 15.34 7.28
CA ASP A 96 26.27 14.97 7.04
C ASP A 96 26.44 14.22 5.71
N ILE A 97 25.47 13.37 5.35
CA ILE A 97 25.45 12.71 4.04
C ILE A 97 25.29 13.74 2.94
N PHE A 98 24.32 14.64 3.06
CA PHE A 98 24.05 15.70 2.08
C PHE A 98 25.31 16.52 1.76
N ASP A 99 26.05 16.92 2.78
CA ASP A 99 27.29 17.68 2.64
C ASP A 99 28.39 16.91 1.87
N GLY A 100 28.35 15.57 1.93
CA GLY A 100 29.24 14.67 1.18
C GLY A 100 28.75 14.27 -0.22
N LEU A 101 27.51 14.62 -0.61
CA LEU A 101 26.98 14.27 -1.93
C LEU A 101 27.59 15.16 -3.02
N ALA A 102 27.91 14.55 -4.17
CA ALA A 102 28.43 15.26 -5.32
C ALA A 102 27.28 15.87 -6.14
N PHE A 103 27.19 17.20 -6.14
CA PHE A 103 26.30 18.00 -7.00
C PHE A 103 27.11 18.67 -8.11
N GLU A 104 26.48 18.96 -9.26
CA GLU A 104 27.19 19.60 -10.38
C GLU A 104 27.45 21.08 -10.11
N ASN A 105 26.55 21.73 -9.37
CA ASN A 105 26.63 23.14 -8.98
C ASN A 105 25.83 23.42 -7.69
N GLU A 106 25.90 24.65 -7.19
CA GLU A 106 25.22 25.08 -5.96
C GLU A 106 23.70 25.30 -6.11
N GLU A 107 23.18 25.44 -7.33
CA GLU A 107 21.73 25.51 -7.55
C GLU A 107 21.09 24.12 -7.50
N ASP A 108 21.79 23.06 -7.89
CA ASP A 108 21.30 21.67 -7.73
C ASP A 108 21.02 21.33 -6.26
N LYS A 109 21.82 21.88 -5.33
CA LYS A 109 21.61 21.72 -3.88
C LYS A 109 20.31 22.35 -3.38
N LYS A 110 19.69 23.22 -4.18
CA LYS A 110 18.43 23.91 -3.88
C LYS A 110 17.27 23.35 -4.70
N ASP A 111 17.54 22.42 -5.63
CA ASP A 111 16.54 21.73 -6.42
C ASP A 111 16.11 20.44 -5.71
N ILE A 112 14.86 20.39 -5.30
CA ILE A 112 14.32 19.27 -4.53
C ILE A 112 14.39 17.93 -5.28
N ALA A 113 14.22 17.94 -6.60
CA ALA A 113 14.28 16.72 -7.41
C ALA A 113 15.70 16.17 -7.43
N LYS A 114 16.70 17.04 -7.60
CA LYS A 114 18.12 16.66 -7.56
C LYS A 114 18.54 16.16 -6.18
N VAL A 115 18.10 16.83 -5.11
CA VAL A 115 18.40 16.39 -3.74
C VAL A 115 17.80 15.00 -3.47
N ILE A 116 16.53 14.78 -3.81
CA ILE A 116 15.86 13.47 -3.68
C ILE A 116 16.60 12.40 -4.51
N GLU A 117 16.99 12.69 -5.75
CA GLU A 117 17.73 11.78 -6.62
C GLU A 117 19.06 11.33 -5.98
N LYS A 118 19.83 12.27 -5.42
CA LYS A 118 21.13 11.97 -4.81
C LYS A 118 20.99 11.16 -3.53
N PHE A 119 20.01 11.49 -2.68
CA PHE A 119 19.71 10.67 -1.50
C PHE A 119 19.23 9.27 -1.88
N GLU A 120 18.39 9.16 -2.90
CA GLU A 120 17.93 7.86 -3.39
C GLU A 120 19.09 7.00 -3.90
N ALA A 121 19.98 7.57 -4.72
CA ALA A 121 21.17 6.88 -5.21
C ALA A 121 22.09 6.43 -4.06
N PHE A 122 22.31 7.29 -3.06
CA PHE A 122 23.10 6.94 -1.88
C PHE A 122 22.46 5.81 -1.06
N CYS A 123 21.19 5.95 -0.71
CA CYS A 123 20.49 5.02 0.17
C CYS A 123 20.28 3.65 -0.48
N ILE A 124 19.98 3.63 -1.78
CA ILE A 124 19.90 2.39 -2.56
C ILE A 124 21.28 1.78 -2.72
N GLY A 125 22.28 2.57 -3.12
CA GLY A 125 23.65 2.10 -3.36
C GLY A 125 24.34 1.52 -2.11
N LYS A 126 23.95 1.95 -0.91
CA LYS A 126 24.46 1.41 0.36
C LYS A 126 23.77 0.13 0.82
N THR A 127 22.73 -0.33 0.15
CA THR A 127 22.07 -1.59 0.53
C THR A 127 22.93 -2.78 0.12
N ASN A 128 23.41 -3.54 1.11
CA ASN A 128 24.06 -4.82 0.85
C ASN A 128 23.01 -5.89 0.53
N GLU A 129 22.54 -5.88 -0.72
CA GLU A 129 21.53 -6.80 -1.22
C GLU A 129 21.87 -8.28 -0.94
N THR A 130 23.14 -8.64 -1.06
CA THR A 130 23.63 -10.00 -0.78
C THR A 130 23.37 -10.40 0.67
N PHE A 131 23.66 -9.52 1.62
CA PHE A 131 23.41 -9.78 3.04
C PHE A 131 21.92 -9.89 3.36
N GLU A 132 21.09 -9.00 2.80
CA GLU A 132 19.63 -9.03 2.97
C GLU A 132 19.04 -10.35 2.46
N ARG A 133 19.46 -10.78 1.25
CA ARG A 133 19.07 -12.07 0.67
C ARG A 133 19.55 -13.24 1.51
N TYR A 134 20.76 -13.15 2.07
CA TYR A 134 21.27 -14.16 3.01
C TYR A 134 20.36 -14.26 4.24
N THR A 135 20.04 -13.14 4.89
CA THR A 135 19.13 -13.10 6.05
C THR A 135 17.75 -13.66 5.72
N PHE A 136 17.18 -13.31 4.56
CA PHE A 136 15.93 -13.89 4.07
C PHE A 136 16.03 -15.42 3.92
N ASN A 137 17.10 -15.91 3.28
CA ASN A 137 17.25 -17.32 2.95
C ASN A 137 17.52 -18.23 4.16
N ILE A 138 18.10 -17.70 5.23
CA ILE A 138 18.29 -18.45 6.49
C ILE A 138 17.10 -18.34 7.46
N CYS A 139 16.06 -17.57 7.10
CA CYS A 139 14.92 -17.32 7.97
C CYS A 139 13.96 -18.52 8.02
N ASN A 140 14.01 -19.28 9.11
CA ASN A 140 13.12 -20.41 9.38
C ASN A 140 12.06 -20.05 10.44
N GLN A 141 10.95 -20.80 10.46
CA GLN A 141 9.89 -20.66 11.46
C GLN A 141 10.43 -21.04 12.85
N SER A 142 10.18 -20.22 13.88
CA SER A 142 10.58 -20.53 15.26
C SER A 142 9.58 -21.45 15.98
N GLU A 143 9.92 -21.96 17.17
CA GLU A 143 9.15 -23.05 17.81
C GLU A 143 7.70 -22.68 18.17
N ALA A 144 7.44 -21.43 18.51
CA ALA A 144 6.13 -20.93 18.91
C ALA A 144 5.53 -19.92 17.91
N GLU A 145 6.15 -19.77 16.73
CA GLU A 145 5.72 -18.83 15.71
C GLU A 145 4.65 -19.46 14.81
N ASN A 146 3.45 -18.90 14.80
CA ASN A 146 2.40 -19.30 13.85
C ASN A 146 2.72 -18.84 12.42
N ILE A 147 2.01 -19.39 11.44
CA ILE A 147 2.26 -19.11 10.02
C ILE A 147 2.11 -17.62 9.69
N ASP A 148 1.13 -16.92 10.27
CA ASP A 148 0.88 -15.51 9.97
C ASP A 148 2.04 -14.61 10.42
N THR A 149 2.62 -14.91 11.58
CA THR A 149 3.78 -14.23 12.11
C THR A 149 5.01 -14.52 11.26
N TYR A 150 5.21 -15.79 10.88
CA TYR A 150 6.32 -16.20 10.03
C TYR A 150 6.25 -15.53 8.65
N VAL A 151 5.08 -15.53 8.00
CA VAL A 151 4.84 -14.86 6.71
C VAL A 151 5.07 -13.36 6.82
N SER A 152 4.62 -12.72 7.90
CA SER A 152 4.84 -11.29 8.13
C SER A 152 6.33 -10.95 8.23
N LYS A 153 7.10 -11.78 8.93
CA LYS A 153 8.57 -11.67 9.02
C LYS A 153 9.24 -11.85 7.64
N LEU A 154 8.85 -12.86 6.87
CA LEU A 154 9.37 -13.07 5.51
C LEU A 154 9.02 -11.92 4.57
N ARG A 155 7.79 -11.40 4.60
CA ARG A 155 7.37 -10.22 3.84
C ARG A 155 8.18 -8.98 4.23
N LYS A 156 8.55 -8.83 5.50
CA LYS A 156 9.41 -7.74 5.95
C LYS A 156 10.82 -7.86 5.37
N LEU A 157 11.43 -9.04 5.43
CA LEU A 157 12.77 -9.30 4.88
C LEU A 157 12.81 -9.17 3.35
N ALA A 158 11.79 -9.65 2.64
CA ALA A 158 11.77 -9.62 1.18
C ALA A 158 11.79 -8.18 0.58
N LYS A 159 11.33 -7.16 1.33
CA LYS A 159 11.29 -5.76 0.88
C LYS A 159 12.67 -5.19 0.54
N THR A 160 13.71 -5.73 1.17
CA THR A 160 15.09 -5.26 1.06
C THR A 160 15.92 -6.08 0.07
N CYS A 161 15.39 -7.23 -0.36
CA CYS A 161 16.11 -8.23 -1.15
C CYS A 161 16.13 -7.94 -2.65
N ASN A 162 15.46 -6.88 -3.11
CA ASN A 162 15.39 -6.51 -4.53
C ASN A 162 14.92 -7.67 -5.43
N TYR A 163 13.94 -8.46 -4.97
CA TYR A 163 13.43 -9.63 -5.69
C TYR A 163 12.43 -9.29 -6.80
N GLN A 164 12.00 -8.02 -6.91
CA GLN A 164 11.08 -7.56 -7.94
C GLN A 164 9.82 -8.43 -8.03
N ASP A 165 9.43 -8.86 -9.22
CA ASP A 165 8.21 -9.63 -9.45
C ASP A 165 8.25 -11.05 -8.84
N LEU A 166 9.42 -11.51 -8.36
CA LEU A 166 9.59 -12.83 -7.75
C LEU A 166 9.32 -12.86 -6.25
N ILE A 167 8.97 -11.73 -5.61
CA ILE A 167 8.78 -11.64 -4.16
C ILE A 167 7.80 -12.71 -3.66
N GLU A 168 6.64 -12.88 -4.31
CA GLU A 168 5.64 -13.83 -3.82
C GLU A 168 6.08 -15.29 -3.97
N SER A 169 6.70 -15.65 -5.10
CA SER A 169 7.23 -17.00 -5.31
C SER A 169 8.34 -17.34 -4.33
N LEU A 170 9.25 -16.39 -4.05
CA LEU A 170 10.36 -16.62 -3.13
C LEU A 170 9.89 -16.72 -1.67
N ILE A 171 8.90 -15.94 -1.26
CA ILE A 171 8.27 -16.11 0.06
C ILE A 171 7.64 -17.49 0.18
N ARG A 172 6.87 -17.92 -0.84
CA ARG A 172 6.27 -19.27 -0.87
C ARG A 172 7.36 -20.35 -0.73
N ASP A 173 8.41 -20.28 -1.52
CA ASP A 173 9.49 -21.28 -1.51
C ASP A 173 10.20 -21.29 -0.15
N ARG A 174 10.43 -20.11 0.43
CA ARG A 174 11.01 -19.98 1.77
C ARG A 174 10.12 -20.57 2.86
N ILE A 175 8.79 -20.42 2.76
CA ILE A 175 7.84 -21.09 3.66
C ILE A 175 7.99 -22.61 3.55
N VAL A 176 7.97 -23.16 2.34
CA VAL A 176 8.11 -24.62 2.13
C VAL A 176 9.41 -25.14 2.75
N CYS A 177 10.53 -24.45 2.52
CA CYS A 177 11.82 -24.86 3.05
C CYS A 177 11.97 -24.63 4.57
N GLY A 178 11.35 -23.58 5.13
CA GLY A 178 11.60 -23.12 6.50
C GLY A 178 10.47 -23.39 7.52
N ILE A 179 9.32 -23.91 7.08
CA ILE A 179 8.23 -24.34 7.98
C ILE A 179 8.71 -25.48 8.88
N ARG A 180 8.27 -25.52 10.15
CA ARG A 180 8.69 -26.58 11.09
C ARG A 180 7.88 -27.86 10.93
N ASP A 181 6.58 -27.74 10.70
CA ASP A 181 5.69 -28.89 10.60
C ASP A 181 5.95 -29.67 9.30
N ASN A 182 6.52 -30.87 9.44
CA ASN A 182 6.79 -31.78 8.33
C ASN A 182 5.49 -32.24 7.63
N THR A 183 4.37 -32.29 8.33
CA THR A 183 3.06 -32.63 7.77
C THR A 183 2.60 -31.52 6.83
N ALA A 184 2.70 -30.28 7.28
CA ALA A 184 2.46 -29.11 6.44
C ALA A 184 3.40 -29.08 5.24
N ARG A 185 4.71 -29.27 5.43
CA ARG A 185 5.66 -29.31 4.30
C ARG A 185 5.30 -30.39 3.28
N LYS A 186 4.99 -31.61 3.73
CA LYS A 186 4.56 -32.69 2.84
C LYS A 186 3.31 -32.31 2.07
N ARG A 187 2.30 -31.72 2.72
CA ARG A 187 1.07 -31.29 2.06
C ARG A 187 1.33 -30.20 1.01
N LEU A 188 2.18 -29.22 1.32
CA LEU A 188 2.55 -28.15 0.39
C LEU A 188 3.26 -28.71 -0.86
N LEU A 189 4.18 -29.67 -0.70
CA LEU A 189 4.91 -30.29 -1.82
C LEU A 189 4.03 -31.17 -2.73
N GLN A 190 2.81 -31.52 -2.31
CA GLN A 190 1.85 -32.27 -3.14
C GLN A 190 1.00 -31.36 -4.03
N GLU A 191 1.10 -30.03 -3.88
CA GLU A 191 0.33 -29.07 -4.65
C GLU A 191 1.06 -28.73 -5.97
N ASP A 192 0.50 -29.18 -7.09
CA ASP A 192 1.05 -28.96 -8.44
C ASP A 192 1.22 -27.47 -8.80
N LYS A 193 0.23 -26.63 -8.42
CA LYS A 193 0.25 -25.18 -8.64
C LYS A 193 0.10 -24.43 -7.33
N LEU A 194 1.17 -24.43 -6.53
CA LEU A 194 1.20 -23.73 -5.26
C LEU A 194 1.43 -22.23 -5.45
N THR A 195 0.42 -21.42 -5.10
CA THR A 195 0.56 -19.97 -4.95
C THR A 195 0.88 -19.61 -3.50
N LEU A 196 1.37 -18.39 -3.26
CA LEU A 196 1.63 -17.91 -1.89
C LEU A 196 0.37 -17.95 -1.03
N ASN A 197 -0.77 -17.45 -1.54
CA ASN A 197 -2.03 -17.46 -0.80
C ASN A 197 -2.48 -18.89 -0.46
N LYS A 198 -2.44 -19.82 -1.43
CA LYS A 198 -2.77 -21.23 -1.20
C LYS A 198 -1.85 -21.87 -0.16
N CYS A 199 -0.55 -21.54 -0.19
CA CYS A 199 0.43 -22.01 0.79
C CYS A 199 0.06 -21.55 2.21
N ILE A 200 -0.26 -20.27 2.37
CA ILE A 200 -0.66 -19.69 3.66
C ILE A 200 -1.95 -20.35 4.17
N ASP A 201 -2.95 -20.52 3.32
CA ASP A 201 -4.25 -21.10 3.71
C ASP A 201 -4.13 -22.56 4.15
N ILE A 202 -3.32 -23.36 3.44
CA ILE A 202 -3.03 -24.75 3.83
C ILE A 202 -2.40 -24.79 5.23
N CYS A 203 -1.39 -23.95 5.47
CA CYS A 203 -0.72 -23.88 6.77
C CYS A 203 -1.68 -23.46 7.89
N ARG A 204 -2.49 -22.42 7.68
CA ARG A 204 -3.51 -21.96 8.66
C ARG A 204 -4.53 -23.06 8.99
N ALA A 205 -4.98 -23.80 7.98
CA ALA A 205 -5.93 -24.90 8.17
C ALA A 205 -5.33 -26.02 9.03
N LEU A 206 -4.06 -26.36 8.80
CA LEU A 206 -3.34 -27.38 9.58
C LEU A 206 -3.07 -26.93 11.02
N GLU A 207 -2.69 -25.68 11.23
CA GLU A 207 -2.53 -25.10 12.57
C GLU A 207 -3.85 -25.12 13.35
N SER A 208 -4.94 -24.69 12.71
CA SER A 208 -6.29 -24.70 13.30
C SER A 208 -6.75 -26.12 13.64
N THR A 209 -6.49 -27.08 12.76
CA THR A 209 -6.86 -28.49 12.97
C THR A 209 -6.06 -29.09 14.12
N SER A 210 -4.76 -28.81 14.19
CA SER A 210 -3.87 -29.27 15.27
C SER A 210 -4.27 -28.68 16.62
N ALA A 211 -4.65 -27.40 16.67
CA ALA A 211 -5.15 -26.76 17.88
C ALA A 211 -6.45 -27.43 18.38
N LYS A 212 -7.42 -27.64 17.48
CA LYS A 212 -8.68 -28.32 17.81
C LYS A 212 -8.47 -29.76 18.28
N MET A 213 -7.60 -30.52 17.62
CA MET A 213 -7.28 -31.89 18.03
C MET A 213 -6.67 -31.95 19.44
N LYS A 214 -5.76 -31.03 19.80
CA LYS A 214 -5.21 -30.91 21.15
C LYS A 214 -6.29 -30.63 22.20
N THR A 215 -7.28 -29.80 21.88
CA THR A 215 -8.42 -29.54 22.77
C THR A 215 -9.27 -30.80 22.97
N MET A 216 -9.54 -31.57 21.90
CA MET A 216 -10.34 -32.80 21.97
C MET A 216 -9.65 -33.89 22.79
N THR A 217 -8.34 -34.08 22.65
CA THR A 217 -7.59 -35.06 23.43
C THR A 217 -7.40 -34.62 24.89
N GLY A 218 -7.18 -33.32 25.14
CA GLY A 218 -7.10 -32.76 26.49
C GLY A 218 -8.41 -32.87 27.27
N ALA A 219 -9.56 -32.65 26.61
CA ALA A 219 -10.88 -32.84 27.21
C ALA A 219 -11.17 -34.31 27.52
N SER A 220 -10.70 -35.24 26.68
CA SER A 220 -10.89 -36.68 26.88
C SER A 220 -10.09 -37.21 28.08
N ASN A 221 -8.89 -36.68 28.34
CA ASN A 221 -8.08 -37.11 29.49
C ASN A 221 -8.62 -36.61 30.85
N ASN A 222 -9.36 -35.51 30.89
CA ASN A 222 -9.99 -35.00 32.12
C ASN A 222 -11.26 -35.77 32.54
N LEU A 223 -11.89 -36.50 31.62
CA LEU A 223 -13.09 -37.31 31.90
C LEU A 223 -12.75 -38.72 32.44
N VAL A 224 -11.48 -39.13 32.43
CA VAL A 224 -11.02 -40.45 32.89
C VAL A 224 -10.41 -40.39 34.30
N LEU A 225 -10.23 -39.18 34.86
CA LEU A 225 -9.62 -38.95 36.18
C LEU A 225 -10.61 -38.43 37.25
N SER A 226 -11.92 -38.44 36.96
CA SER A 226 -13.01 -38.12 37.90
C SER A 226 -13.85 -39.35 38.20
#